data_AF-A0A3Q0FPJ0-F1
#
_entry.id   AF-A0A3Q0FPJ0-F1
#
_cell.length_a   1.000
_cell.length_b   1.000
_cell.length_c   1.000
_cell.angle_alpha   90.00
_cell.angle_beta   90.00
_cell.angle_gamma   90.00
#
_symmetry.space_group_name_H-M   'P 1'
#
loop_
_entity.id
_entity.type
_entity.pdbx_description
1 polymer ?
#
loop_
_entity_poly.entity_id
_entity_poly.type
_entity_poly.pdbx_seq_one_letter_code
_entity_poly.pdbx_strand_id
1 'polypeptide(L)'
;MHCRLVAGKALPVDSPSPLCEKKYTCSNKVFEQIRKQVILLNGTAQELFNIYVKWQGDTFRNHTDKLCNPDTIFFPAFHVNQTSEKKEIVVALYKIFAFLNASLGNITRDQEELNPKVTELLERLNNTTKTTRGLMVNLSCLLCTRYNVSQVDVIYGESTKGKNLFKKKQQGCQVLAKYVQVISKAAQVLLPHINDV
;
A
#
# COMPACT_ATOMS: atom_id res chain seq x y z
N MET A 1 -28.26 -27.72 41.03
CA MET A 1 -27.71 -26.75 40.06
C MET A 1 -28.12 -27.20 38.67
N HIS A 2 -28.91 -26.42 37.95
CA HIS A 2 -29.38 -26.74 36.59
C HIS A 2 -28.58 -25.91 35.58
N CYS A 3 -27.71 -26.55 34.79
CA CYS A 3 -27.08 -25.92 33.64
C CYS A 3 -28.10 -25.82 32.50
N ARG A 4 -28.55 -24.59 32.18
CA ARG A 4 -29.26 -24.32 30.94
C ARG A 4 -28.25 -24.32 29.79
N LEU A 5 -28.37 -25.29 28.88
CA LEU A 5 -27.71 -25.25 27.58
C LEU A 5 -28.37 -24.14 26.75
N VAL A 6 -27.61 -23.06 26.50
CA VAL A 6 -28.00 -22.03 25.54
C VAL A 6 -27.64 -22.56 24.15
N ALA A 7 -28.66 -22.76 23.32
CA ALA A 7 -28.46 -23.07 21.90
C ALA A 7 -27.80 -21.85 21.23
N GLY A 8 -26.49 -21.95 20.99
CA GLY A 8 -25.77 -20.99 20.16
C GLY A 8 -26.25 -21.14 18.72
N LYS A 9 -26.84 -20.08 18.15
CA LYS A 9 -27.06 -20.01 16.70
C LYS A 9 -25.69 -20.08 16.02
N ALA A 10 -25.50 -21.08 15.16
CA ALA A 10 -24.37 -21.08 14.24
C ALA A 10 -24.49 -19.83 13.36
N LEU A 11 -23.46 -18.98 13.39
CA LEU A 11 -23.35 -17.89 12.43
C LEU A 11 -23.17 -18.52 11.04
N PRO A 12 -23.86 -18.00 9.99
CA PRO A 12 -23.64 -18.48 8.63
C PRO A 12 -22.15 -18.33 8.29
N VAL A 13 -21.52 -19.43 7.85
CA VAL A 13 -20.12 -19.47 7.40
C VAL A 13 -19.92 -18.66 6.12
N ASP A 14 -21.01 -18.31 5.43
CA ASP A 14 -21.01 -17.53 4.20
C ASP A 14 -21.11 -16.03 4.45
N SER A 15 -20.22 -15.47 5.27
CA SER A 15 -19.95 -14.04 5.18
C SER A 15 -19.13 -13.81 3.90
N PRO A 16 -19.62 -13.05 2.90
CA PRO A 16 -18.82 -12.74 1.73
C PRO A 16 -17.54 -12.06 2.21
N SER A 17 -16.39 -12.60 1.80
CA SER A 17 -15.13 -12.01 2.22
C SER A 17 -15.08 -10.54 1.81
N PRO A 18 -14.65 -9.61 2.69
CA PRO A 18 -14.54 -8.18 2.38
C PRO A 18 -13.74 -7.90 1.10
N LEU A 19 -12.80 -8.80 0.74
CA LEU A 19 -11.99 -8.70 -0.47
C LEU A 19 -12.81 -8.91 -1.76
N CYS A 20 -13.78 -9.84 -1.72
CA CYS A 20 -14.54 -10.32 -2.86
C CYS A 20 -16.04 -9.97 -2.80
N GLU A 21 -16.44 -9.18 -1.79
CA GLU A 21 -17.82 -8.76 -1.54
C GLU A 21 -18.44 -8.01 -2.72
N LYS A 22 -17.60 -7.28 -3.48
CA LYS A 22 -17.98 -6.74 -4.77
C LYS A 22 -17.55 -7.71 -5.87
N LYS A 23 -18.51 -8.41 -6.47
CA LYS A 23 -18.28 -9.22 -7.70
C LYS A 23 -17.95 -8.27 -8.85
N TYR A 24 -16.68 -7.91 -8.99
CA TYR A 24 -16.22 -7.14 -10.13
C TYR A 24 -16.09 -8.04 -11.35
N THR A 25 -16.64 -7.60 -12.49
CA THR A 25 -16.25 -8.17 -13.79
C THR A 25 -14.83 -7.67 -14.09
N CYS A 26 -13.83 -8.55 -13.95
CA CYS A 26 -12.45 -8.18 -14.21
C CYS A 26 -12.23 -7.92 -15.69
N SER A 27 -11.50 -6.85 -16.02
CA SER A 27 -11.02 -6.66 -17.38
C SER A 27 -10.11 -7.82 -17.77
N ASN A 28 -10.23 -8.32 -19.00
CA ASN A 28 -9.31 -9.32 -19.55
C ASN A 28 -7.84 -8.82 -19.58
N LYS A 29 -7.62 -7.50 -19.48
CA LYS A 29 -6.29 -6.86 -19.45
C LYS A 29 -5.87 -6.41 -18.04
N VAL A 30 -6.51 -6.91 -16.98
CA VAL A 30 -6.28 -6.46 -15.59
C VAL A 30 -4.81 -6.57 -15.14
N PHE A 31 -4.08 -7.60 -15.58
CA PHE A 31 -2.66 -7.76 -15.23
C PHE A 31 -1.79 -6.68 -15.89
N GLU A 32 -2.06 -6.34 -17.15
CA GLU A 32 -1.39 -5.22 -17.83
C GLU A 32 -1.73 -3.86 -17.20
N GLN A 33 -2.96 -3.70 -16.71
CA GLN A 33 -3.35 -2.50 -15.96
C GLN A 33 -2.57 -2.38 -14.65
N ILE A 34 -2.44 -3.49 -13.90
CA ILE A 34 -1.61 -3.57 -12.69
C ILE A 34 -0.17 -3.17 -13.01
N ARG A 35 0.43 -3.75 -14.05
CA ARG A 35 1.80 -3.43 -14.48
C ARG A 35 1.97 -1.95 -14.78
N LYS A 36 1.08 -1.37 -15.58
CA LYS A 36 1.12 0.07 -15.92
C LYS A 36 0.96 0.97 -14.70
N GLN A 37 0.06 0.63 -13.77
CA GLN A 37 -0.13 1.39 -12.53
C GLN A 37 1.10 1.33 -11.63
N VAL A 38 1.73 0.15 -11.48
CA VAL A 38 2.97 0.00 -10.70
C VAL A 38 4.12 0.79 -11.34
N ILE A 39 4.26 0.77 -12.66
CA ILE A 39 5.27 1.58 -13.38
C ILE A 39 5.03 3.08 -13.14
N LEU A 40 3.78 3.56 -13.23
CA LEU A 40 3.43 4.95 -12.96
C LEU A 40 3.78 5.36 -11.52
N LEU A 41 3.42 4.51 -10.55
CA LEU A 41 3.74 4.72 -9.14
C LEU A 41 5.26 4.77 -8.93
N ASN A 42 6.02 3.87 -9.55
CA ASN A 42 7.48 3.87 -9.48
C ASN A 42 8.10 5.16 -10.05
N GLY A 43 7.63 5.59 -11.23
CA GLY A 43 8.15 6.78 -11.91
C GLY A 43 7.92 8.08 -11.14
N THR A 44 6.94 8.11 -10.23
CA THR A 44 6.59 9.30 -9.43
C THR A 44 7.02 9.21 -7.97
N ALA A 45 7.49 8.04 -7.51
CA ALA A 45 7.75 7.80 -6.09
C ALA A 45 8.88 8.65 -5.52
N GLN A 46 10.00 8.75 -6.25
CA GLN A 46 11.15 9.53 -5.79
C GLN A 46 10.80 11.02 -5.67
N GLU A 47 10.04 11.55 -6.63
CA GLU A 47 9.61 12.94 -6.63
C GLU A 47 8.67 13.23 -5.44
N LEU A 48 7.73 12.33 -5.16
CA LEU A 48 6.86 12.43 -3.97
C LEU A 48 7.66 12.42 -2.66
N PHE A 49 8.69 11.57 -2.56
CA PHE A 49 9.56 11.56 -1.38
C PHE A 49 10.33 12.87 -1.22
N ASN A 50 10.94 13.36 -2.30
CA ASN A 50 11.74 14.58 -2.30
C ASN A 50 10.89 15.80 -1.90
N ILE A 51 9.68 15.93 -2.47
CA ILE A 51 8.79 17.04 -2.12
C ILE A 51 8.30 16.93 -0.67
N TYR A 52 8.01 15.72 -0.17
CA TYR A 52 7.64 15.55 1.24
C TYR A 52 8.75 16.06 2.15
N VAL A 53 10.00 15.60 1.96
CA VAL A 53 11.16 15.99 2.78
C VAL A 53 11.41 17.50 2.69
N LYS A 54 11.31 18.09 1.49
CA LYS A 54 11.46 19.54 1.28
C LYS A 54 10.56 20.35 2.21
N TRP A 55 9.31 19.92 2.40
CA TRP A 55 8.32 20.63 3.21
C TRP A 55 8.27 20.21 4.68
N GLN A 56 9.16 19.32 5.14
CA GLN A 56 9.27 19.01 6.57
C GLN A 56 10.19 19.99 7.33
N GLY A 57 11.03 20.75 6.62
CA GLY A 57 11.97 21.75 7.16
C GLY A 57 13.45 21.32 7.05
N ASP A 58 14.37 22.24 7.37
CA ASP A 58 15.82 22.06 7.19
C ASP A 58 16.40 20.84 7.90
N THR A 59 15.93 20.55 9.12
CA THR A 59 16.41 19.39 9.89
C THR A 59 16.20 18.10 9.11
N PHE A 60 15.04 17.94 8.45
CA PHE A 60 14.73 16.77 7.65
C PHE A 60 15.54 16.73 6.37
N ARG A 61 15.71 17.87 5.68
CA ARG A 61 16.54 17.95 4.47
C ARG A 61 17.99 17.53 4.74
N ASN A 62 18.58 18.07 5.80
CA ASN A 62 20.00 17.89 6.10
C ASN A 62 20.34 16.53 6.74
N HIS A 63 19.36 15.84 7.31
CA HIS A 63 19.55 14.55 7.99
C HIS A 63 18.59 13.48 7.45
N THR A 64 18.34 13.50 6.14
CA THR A 64 17.36 12.62 5.48
C THR A 64 17.70 11.14 5.71
N ASP A 65 18.98 10.78 5.62
CA ASP A 65 19.52 9.42 5.83
C ASP A 65 19.19 8.88 7.24
N LYS A 66 19.28 9.73 8.26
CA LYS A 66 19.02 9.35 9.66
C LYS A 66 17.54 9.40 10.00
N LEU A 67 16.86 10.48 9.62
CA LEU A 67 15.48 10.73 10.03
C LEU A 67 14.48 9.92 9.21
N CYS A 68 14.77 9.70 7.93
CA CYS A 68 13.89 9.00 7.00
C CYS A 68 14.39 7.59 6.68
N ASN A 69 15.19 7.00 7.58
CA ASN A 69 15.72 5.65 7.40
C ASN A 69 14.57 4.63 7.25
N PRO A 70 14.44 3.98 6.08
CA PRO A 70 13.34 3.08 5.78
C PRO A 70 13.37 1.76 6.56
N ASP A 71 14.50 1.40 7.18
CA ASP A 71 14.66 0.12 7.90
C ASP A 71 14.22 0.21 9.38
N THR A 72 13.84 1.40 9.83
CA THR A 72 13.37 1.64 11.21
C THR A 72 11.87 1.44 11.39
N ILE A 73 11.13 1.20 10.30
CA ILE A 73 9.69 0.97 10.33
C ILE A 73 9.36 -0.48 10.04
N PHE A 74 8.28 -0.95 10.65
CA PHE A 74 7.65 -2.20 10.23
C PHE A 74 6.96 -1.98 8.88
N PHE A 75 7.31 -2.80 7.89
CA PHE A 75 6.72 -2.77 6.55
C PHE A 75 6.50 -4.21 6.06
N PRO A 76 5.40 -4.51 5.33
CA PRO A 76 5.16 -5.85 4.81
C PRO A 76 6.30 -6.35 3.93
N ALA A 77 6.78 -7.55 4.20
CA ALA A 77 7.86 -8.12 3.44
C ALA A 77 7.48 -8.38 1.97
N PHE A 78 8.41 -8.12 1.05
CA PHE A 78 8.26 -8.38 -0.39
C PHE A 78 9.28 -9.42 -0.87
N HIS A 79 8.99 -10.69 -0.58
CA HIS A 79 9.82 -11.84 -0.91
C HIS A 79 9.35 -12.55 -2.19
N VAL A 80 9.19 -11.79 -3.28
CA VAL A 80 8.90 -12.32 -4.60
C VAL A 80 9.93 -11.81 -5.61
N ASN A 81 10.12 -12.57 -6.69
CA ASN A 81 10.98 -12.24 -7.81
C ASN A 81 10.25 -12.52 -9.14
N GLN A 82 10.91 -12.28 -10.28
CA GLN A 82 10.30 -12.48 -11.61
C GLN A 82 9.92 -13.95 -11.90
N THR A 83 10.52 -14.91 -11.19
CA THR A 83 10.25 -16.35 -11.34
C THR A 83 9.18 -16.88 -10.37
N SER A 84 8.75 -16.07 -9.40
CA SER A 84 7.68 -16.43 -8.47
C SER A 84 6.37 -16.67 -9.19
N GLU A 85 5.49 -17.48 -8.60
CA GLU A 85 4.18 -17.70 -9.19
C GLU A 85 3.38 -16.39 -9.25
N LYS A 86 2.62 -16.18 -10.34
CA LYS A 86 1.81 -14.96 -10.52
C LYS A 86 0.84 -14.74 -9.36
N LYS A 87 0.31 -15.81 -8.77
CA LYS A 87 -0.54 -15.74 -7.56
C LYS A 87 0.21 -15.13 -6.38
N GLU A 88 1.42 -15.59 -6.10
CA GLU A 88 2.25 -15.09 -5.00
C GLU A 88 2.63 -13.63 -5.20
N ILE A 89 3.00 -13.25 -6.44
CA ILE A 89 3.28 -11.86 -6.79
C ILE A 89 2.06 -10.98 -6.49
N VAL A 90 0.87 -11.39 -6.93
CA VAL A 90 -0.37 -10.62 -6.71
C VAL A 90 -0.72 -10.52 -5.22
N VAL A 91 -0.55 -11.59 -4.44
CA VAL A 91 -0.75 -11.56 -2.97
C VAL A 91 0.25 -10.61 -2.31
N ALA A 92 1.52 -10.67 -2.66
CA ALA A 92 2.56 -9.82 -2.10
C ALA A 92 2.32 -8.34 -2.43
N LEU A 93 1.94 -8.03 -3.68
CA LEU A 93 1.55 -6.68 -4.10
C LEU A 93 0.33 -6.19 -3.30
N TYR A 94 -0.69 -7.03 -3.12
CA TYR A 94 -1.88 -6.66 -2.36
C TYR A 94 -1.53 -6.26 -0.92
N LYS A 95 -0.67 -7.03 -0.24
CA LYS A 95 -0.22 -6.71 1.12
C LYS A 95 0.49 -5.36 1.21
N ILE A 96 1.39 -5.08 0.26
CA ILE A 96 2.10 -3.80 0.20
C ILE A 96 1.15 -2.63 -0.03
N PHE A 97 0.28 -2.74 -1.03
CA PHE A 97 -0.61 -1.63 -1.39
C PHE A 97 -1.71 -1.40 -0.36
N ALA A 98 -2.14 -2.44 0.37
CA ALA A 98 -3.01 -2.28 1.53
C ALA A 98 -2.33 -1.45 2.63
N PHE A 99 -1.08 -1.77 2.97
CA PHE A 99 -0.29 -1.00 3.93
C PHE A 99 -0.07 0.45 3.46
N LEU A 100 0.33 0.63 2.20
CA LEU A 100 0.59 1.94 1.62
C LEU A 100 -0.68 2.80 1.56
N ASN A 101 -1.82 2.25 1.16
CA ASN A 101 -3.08 3.00 1.09
C ASN A 101 -3.49 3.54 2.48
N ALA A 102 -3.35 2.73 3.52
CA ALA A 102 -3.62 3.17 4.89
C ALA A 102 -2.61 4.23 5.35
N SER A 103 -1.32 4.01 5.09
CA SER A 103 -0.26 4.92 5.50
C SER A 103 -0.33 6.26 4.78
N LEU A 104 -0.59 6.28 3.48
CA LEU A 104 -0.81 7.50 2.69
C LEU A 104 -1.99 8.29 3.22
N GLY A 105 -3.09 7.64 3.61
CA GLY A 105 -4.23 8.33 4.24
C GLY A 105 -3.85 9.04 5.54
N ASN A 106 -3.02 8.43 6.38
CA ASN A 106 -2.52 9.06 7.59
C ASN A 106 -1.55 10.21 7.28
N ILE A 107 -0.62 10.00 6.34
CA ILE A 107 0.35 11.00 5.91
C ILE A 107 -0.35 12.22 5.32
N THR A 108 -1.34 12.04 4.44
CA THR A 108 -2.11 13.16 3.87
C THR A 108 -2.81 13.96 4.96
N ARG A 109 -3.51 13.28 5.89
CA ARG A 109 -4.19 13.97 6.99
C ARG A 109 -3.22 14.76 7.87
N ASP A 110 -2.07 14.16 8.20
CA ASP A 110 -1.03 14.86 8.93
C ASP A 110 -0.53 16.07 8.11
N GLN A 111 -0.25 15.93 6.81
CA GLN A 111 0.22 17.06 5.99
C GLN A 111 -0.83 18.15 5.77
N GLU A 112 -2.13 17.84 5.78
CA GLU A 112 -3.21 18.83 5.77
C GLU A 112 -3.17 19.71 7.04
N GLU A 113 -2.82 19.13 8.20
CA GLU A 113 -2.64 19.88 9.45
C GLU A 113 -1.31 20.66 9.46
N LEU A 114 -0.22 20.03 9.00
CA LEU A 114 1.14 20.56 9.14
C LEU A 114 1.52 21.58 8.07
N ASN A 115 1.09 21.35 6.84
CA ASN A 115 1.48 22.07 5.65
C ASN A 115 0.27 22.36 4.73
N PRO A 116 -0.83 22.96 5.24
CA PRO A 116 -2.11 23.09 4.52
C PRO A 116 -2.01 23.86 3.19
N LYS A 117 -1.03 24.76 3.06
CA LYS A 117 -0.86 25.63 1.88
C LYS A 117 0.04 25.01 0.80
N VAL A 118 0.62 23.83 1.06
CA VAL A 118 1.52 23.16 0.12
C VAL A 118 0.69 22.26 -0.80
N THR A 119 -0.05 22.90 -1.72
CA THR A 119 -0.98 22.23 -2.63
C THR A 119 -0.30 21.14 -3.46
N GLU A 120 0.92 21.39 -3.94
CA GLU A 120 1.69 20.42 -4.74
C GLU A 120 1.94 19.10 -3.98
N LEU A 121 2.28 19.16 -2.68
CA LEU A 121 2.49 17.96 -1.86
C LEU A 121 1.18 17.19 -1.67
N LEU A 122 0.12 17.91 -1.29
CA LEU A 122 -1.19 17.32 -1.03
C LEU A 122 -1.79 16.68 -2.29
N GLU A 123 -1.66 17.34 -3.44
CA GLU A 123 -2.11 16.81 -4.72
C GLU A 123 -1.37 15.52 -5.08
N ARG A 124 -0.04 15.49 -4.94
CA ARG A 124 0.75 14.28 -5.23
C ARG A 124 0.38 13.13 -4.29
N LEU A 125 0.25 13.38 -2.99
CA LEU A 125 -0.22 12.37 -2.02
C LEU A 125 -1.60 11.82 -2.39
N ASN A 126 -2.52 12.69 -2.78
CA ASN A 126 -3.88 12.30 -3.21
C ASN A 126 -3.87 11.50 -4.52
N ASN A 127 -3.05 11.89 -5.50
CA ASN A 127 -2.89 11.19 -6.77
C ASN A 127 -2.28 9.79 -6.57
N THR A 128 -1.25 9.67 -5.72
CA THR A 128 -0.67 8.38 -5.35
C THR A 128 -1.67 7.50 -4.61
N THR A 129 -2.46 8.07 -3.70
CA THR A 129 -3.55 7.36 -2.99
C THR A 129 -4.61 6.86 -3.96
N LYS A 130 -5.06 7.70 -4.90
CA LYS A 130 -6.06 7.34 -5.92
C LYS A 130 -5.56 6.20 -6.81
N THR A 131 -4.32 6.29 -7.28
CA THR A 131 -3.70 5.23 -8.09
C THR A 131 -3.57 3.93 -7.31
N THR A 132 -3.15 4.01 -6.03
CA THR A 132 -3.06 2.85 -5.13
C THR A 132 -4.42 2.16 -4.93
N ARG A 133 -5.49 2.93 -4.70
CA ARG A 133 -6.85 2.38 -4.57
C ARG A 133 -7.31 1.67 -5.85
N GLY A 134 -7.07 2.28 -7.01
CA GLY A 134 -7.38 1.66 -8.30
C GLY A 134 -6.60 0.35 -8.51
N LEU A 135 -5.33 0.33 -8.11
CA LEU A 135 -4.50 -0.87 -8.17
C LEU A 135 -5.01 -1.98 -7.22
N MET A 136 -5.41 -1.62 -5.99
CA MET A 136 -6.02 -2.58 -5.06
C MET A 136 -7.28 -3.23 -5.61
N VAL A 137 -8.14 -2.47 -6.32
CA VAL A 137 -9.33 -3.03 -6.97
C VAL A 137 -8.92 -4.07 -8.03
N ASN A 138 -7.93 -3.77 -8.86
CA ASN A 138 -7.44 -4.71 -9.87
C ASN A 138 -6.82 -5.98 -9.26
N LEU A 139 -6.06 -5.82 -8.17
CA LEU A 139 -5.47 -6.94 -7.43
C LEU A 139 -6.54 -7.82 -6.78
N SER A 140 -7.51 -7.22 -6.07
CA SER A 140 -8.68 -7.94 -5.54
C SER A 140 -9.40 -8.72 -6.63
N CYS A 141 -9.58 -8.09 -7.80
CA CYS A 141 -10.24 -8.72 -8.94
C CYS A 141 -9.54 -10.03 -9.35
N LEU A 142 -8.22 -10.00 -9.55
CA LEU A 142 -7.44 -11.18 -9.88
C LEU A 142 -7.46 -12.24 -8.78
N LEU A 143 -7.30 -11.81 -7.52
CA LEU A 143 -7.31 -12.71 -6.37
C LEU A 143 -8.63 -13.48 -6.29
N CYS A 144 -9.75 -12.79 -6.39
CA CYS A 144 -11.08 -13.39 -6.29
C CYS A 144 -11.44 -14.25 -7.51
N THR A 145 -11.20 -13.76 -8.73
CA THR A 145 -11.75 -14.40 -9.95
C THR A 145 -10.82 -15.44 -10.58
N ARG A 146 -9.50 -15.24 -10.50
CA ARG A 146 -8.52 -16.10 -11.16
C ARG A 146 -7.82 -17.05 -10.20
N TYR A 147 -7.61 -16.63 -8.96
CA TYR A 147 -6.84 -17.40 -7.98
C TYR A 147 -7.68 -17.98 -6.83
N ASN A 148 -8.99 -17.71 -6.81
CA ASN A 148 -9.94 -18.13 -5.77
C ASN A 148 -9.45 -17.80 -4.35
N VAL A 149 -8.75 -16.68 -4.20
CA VAL A 149 -8.29 -16.16 -2.91
C VAL A 149 -9.37 -15.24 -2.38
N SER A 150 -10.09 -15.70 -1.36
CA SER A 150 -11.12 -14.90 -0.70
C SER A 150 -10.52 -13.98 0.36
N GLN A 151 -9.43 -14.34 1.03
CA GLN A 151 -8.83 -13.51 2.08
C GLN A 151 -7.32 -13.34 1.87
N VAL A 152 -6.80 -12.16 2.21
CA VAL A 152 -5.37 -11.89 2.31
C VAL A 152 -5.10 -11.23 3.65
N ASP A 153 -4.23 -11.85 4.46
CA ASP A 153 -3.83 -11.26 5.73
C ASP A 153 -2.92 -10.06 5.48
N VAL A 154 -3.42 -8.90 5.90
CA VAL A 154 -2.74 -7.60 5.75
C VAL A 154 -2.35 -7.07 7.13
N ILE A 155 -1.21 -6.39 7.18
CA ILE A 155 -0.74 -5.69 8.36
C ILE A 155 -0.75 -4.20 8.03
N TYR A 156 -1.21 -3.39 8.97
CA TYR A 156 -1.23 -1.94 8.84
C TYR A 156 -0.11 -1.32 9.66
N GLY A 157 0.40 -0.18 9.20
CA GLY A 157 1.39 0.59 9.94
C GLY A 157 0.82 1.17 11.23
N GLU A 158 1.70 1.49 12.17
CA GLU A 158 1.32 2.13 13.43
C GLU A 158 0.62 3.47 13.18
N SER A 159 -0.44 3.76 13.95
CA SER A 159 -1.14 5.03 13.84
C SER A 159 -0.25 6.20 14.26
N THR A 160 -0.36 7.34 13.57
CA THR A 160 0.26 8.61 13.98
C THR A 160 -0.58 9.39 15.00
N LYS A 161 -1.79 8.91 15.33
CA LYS A 161 -2.69 9.55 16.29
C LYS A 161 -2.04 9.61 17.68
N GLY A 162 -2.04 10.80 18.28
CA GLY A 162 -1.43 11.03 19.61
C GLY A 162 0.09 11.16 19.60
N LYS A 163 0.76 10.97 18.46
CA LYS A 163 2.20 11.24 18.33
C LYS A 163 2.45 12.75 18.20
N ASN A 164 3.60 13.19 18.70
CA ASN A 164 4.03 14.58 18.55
C ASN A 164 4.36 14.91 17.08
N LEU A 165 4.41 16.21 16.78
CA LEU A 165 4.68 16.76 15.46
C LEU A 165 5.90 16.12 14.78
N PHE A 166 7.04 16.07 15.50
CA PHE A 166 8.29 15.55 14.96
C PHE A 166 8.14 14.07 14.55
N LYS A 167 7.50 13.25 15.38
CA LYS A 167 7.28 11.83 15.11
C LYS A 167 6.31 11.59 13.96
N LYS A 168 5.27 12.41 13.79
CA LYS A 168 4.40 12.38 12.60
C LYS A 168 5.22 12.61 11.32
N LYS A 169 6.02 13.69 11.29
CA LYS A 169 6.90 14.04 10.16
C LYS A 169 7.88 12.91 9.84
N GLN A 170 8.54 12.38 10.88
CA GLN A 170 9.52 11.31 10.80
C GLN A 170 8.92 10.03 10.23
N GLN A 171 7.83 9.55 10.81
CA GLN A 171 7.17 8.33 10.35
C GLN A 171 6.70 8.46 8.89
N GLY A 172 6.13 9.62 8.51
CA GLY A 172 5.71 9.85 7.14
C GLY A 172 6.87 9.78 6.14
N CYS A 173 8.03 10.37 6.46
CA CYS A 173 9.17 10.28 5.55
C CYS A 173 9.79 8.87 5.50
N GLN A 174 9.85 8.14 6.62
CA GLN A 174 10.34 6.75 6.65
C GLN A 174 9.47 5.84 5.78
N VAL A 175 8.14 5.99 5.86
CA VAL A 175 7.20 5.24 5.01
C VAL A 175 7.40 5.59 3.54
N LEU A 176 7.52 6.87 3.18
CA LEU A 176 7.74 7.27 1.79
C LEU A 176 9.10 6.82 1.25
N ALA A 177 10.15 6.82 2.08
CA ALA A 177 11.44 6.24 1.72
C ALA A 177 11.33 4.73 1.46
N LYS A 178 10.60 4.00 2.31
CA LYS A 178 10.37 2.55 2.09
C LYS A 178 9.54 2.28 0.85
N TYR A 179 8.53 3.12 0.59
CA TYR A 179 7.71 3.06 -0.61
C TYR A 179 8.57 3.15 -1.87
N VAL A 180 9.50 4.11 -1.95
CA VAL A 180 10.44 4.25 -3.09
C VAL A 180 11.23 2.95 -3.34
N GLN A 181 11.74 2.32 -2.29
CA GLN A 181 12.48 1.05 -2.43
C GLN A 181 11.59 -0.08 -2.95
N VAL A 182 10.42 -0.25 -2.33
CA VAL A 182 9.55 -1.40 -2.60
C VAL A 182 8.87 -1.28 -3.96
N ILE A 183 8.46 -0.08 -4.37
CA ILE A 183 7.80 0.13 -5.66
C ILE A 183 8.74 -0.10 -6.84
N SER A 184 10.03 0.24 -6.69
CA SER A 184 11.07 -0.07 -7.67
C SER A 184 11.22 -1.59 -7.85
N LYS A 185 11.32 -2.34 -6.74
CA LYS A 185 11.36 -3.80 -6.78
C LYS A 185 10.07 -4.41 -7.37
N ALA A 186 8.91 -3.88 -7.01
CA ALA A 186 7.63 -4.33 -7.57
C ALA A 186 7.54 -4.11 -9.08
N ALA A 187 8.01 -2.96 -9.57
CA ALA A 187 8.05 -2.67 -11.00
C ALA A 187 8.97 -3.65 -11.76
N GLN A 188 10.14 -3.98 -11.19
CA GLN A 188 11.07 -4.95 -11.77
C GLN A 188 10.46 -6.36 -11.85
N VAL A 189 9.78 -6.81 -10.81
CA VAL A 189 9.11 -8.12 -10.76
C VAL A 189 8.03 -8.26 -11.83
N LEU A 190 7.40 -7.15 -12.21
CA LEU A 190 6.32 -7.12 -13.21
C LEU A 190 6.81 -6.86 -14.64
N LEU A 191 8.11 -6.74 -14.89
CA LEU A 191 8.63 -6.63 -16.25
C LEU A 191 8.35 -7.93 -17.03
N PRO A 192 8.06 -7.85 -18.35
CA PRO A 192 7.95 -9.04 -19.18
C PRO A 192 9.27 -9.82 -19.17
N HIS A 193 9.20 -11.15 -19.18
CA HIS A 193 10.38 -11.97 -19.42
C HIS A 193 10.88 -11.73 -20.85
N ILE A 194 12.20 -11.71 -21.04
CA ILE A 194 12.83 -11.53 -22.36
C ILE A 194 12.40 -12.63 -23.36
N ASN A 195 11.88 -13.75 -22.87
CA ASN A 195 11.40 -14.87 -23.69
C ASN A 195 9.90 -14.81 -24.05
N ASP A 196 9.17 -13.76 -23.64
CA ASP A 196 7.73 -13.58 -23.92
C ASP A 196 7.47 -12.52 -25.04
N VAL A 197 8.47 -12.21 -25.87
CA VAL A 197 8.35 -11.32 -27.07
C VAL A 197 8.59 -12.12 -28.34
#